data_AF-A0A519Y0D6-F1
#
_entry.id   AF-A0A519Y0D6-F1
#
_cell.length_a   1.000
_cell.length_b   1.000
_cell.length_c   1.000
_cell.angle_alpha   90.00
_cell.angle_beta   90.00
_cell.angle_gamma   90.00
#
_symmetry.space_group_name_H-M   'P 1'
#
loop_
_entity.id
_entity.type
_entity.pdbx_description
1 polymer ?
#
loop_
_entity_poly.entity_id
_entity_poly.type
_entity_poly.pdbx_seq_one_letter_code
_entity_poly.pdbx_strand_id
1 'polypeptide(L)'
;EADPTDVRTIVNLLTEQVEFANVIVLNKADLVSAHHLGELRAILSKLNPAARVVEATFGKTPLRNLLNTGLFNFEEAEQSRGWQEELAKGHHTPETEEYGIGSFVFRDSRPFHPQRFWDYIADNWAGEIIRSKGLFWLASRPADALNWSQAGGSLRTESAGAWWASIERPELHPAFQENRATILARWDQRFQDRQNELVFIGQDVPETRVRQELTDCLCTEAEIAHWQRGGSFQDPWPQF
;
A
#
# COMPACT_ATOMS: atom_id res chain seq x y z
N GLU A 1 -2.56 4.48 26.27
CA GLU A 1 -4.01 4.26 26.14
C GLU A 1 -4.33 4.17 24.66
N ALA A 2 -5.32 3.38 24.26
CA ALA A 2 -5.80 3.38 22.88
C ALA A 2 -6.53 4.70 22.63
N ASP A 3 -6.16 5.39 21.55
CA ASP A 3 -6.83 6.62 21.13
C ASP A 3 -8.30 6.28 20.78
N PRO A 4 -9.30 6.91 21.41
CA PRO A 4 -10.72 6.65 21.12
C PRO A 4 -11.12 6.94 19.66
N THR A 5 -10.27 7.65 18.91
CA THR A 5 -10.47 7.93 17.49
C THR A 5 -9.78 6.93 16.56
N ASP A 6 -9.06 5.95 17.11
CA ASP A 6 -8.40 4.90 16.32
C ASP A 6 -9.41 3.87 15.80
N VAL A 7 -9.93 4.16 14.60
CA VAL A 7 -10.80 3.27 13.83
C VAL A 7 -10.03 2.14 13.11
N ARG A 8 -8.74 1.96 13.45
CA ARG A 8 -7.88 0.80 13.22
C ARG A 8 -8.60 -0.54 13.41
N THR A 9 -8.80 -1.34 12.36
CA THR A 9 -9.11 -2.76 12.60
C THR A 9 -7.90 -3.47 13.21
N ILE A 10 -8.14 -4.49 14.03
CA ILE A 10 -7.06 -5.26 14.68
C ILE A 10 -6.11 -5.86 13.64
N VAL A 11 -6.63 -6.31 12.50
CA VAL A 11 -5.82 -6.90 11.42
C VAL A 11 -4.86 -5.86 10.85
N ASN A 12 -5.35 -4.66 10.52
CA ASN A 12 -4.50 -3.57 10.04
C ASN A 12 -3.43 -3.19 11.07
N LEU A 13 -3.80 -3.08 12.35
CA LEU A 13 -2.86 -2.75 13.42
C LEU A 13 -1.74 -3.80 13.55
N LEU A 14 -2.10 -5.09 13.54
CA LEU A 14 -1.12 -6.17 13.66
C LEU A 14 -0.18 -6.22 12.46
N THR A 15 -0.70 -5.98 11.25
CA THR A 15 0.14 -5.92 10.06
C THR A 15 1.07 -4.71 10.08
N GLU A 16 0.60 -3.54 10.50
CA GLU A 16 1.46 -2.35 10.69
C GLU A 16 2.58 -2.62 11.71
N GLN A 17 2.31 -3.32 12.81
CA GLN A 17 3.35 -3.70 13.77
C GLN A 17 4.45 -4.57 13.15
N VAL A 18 4.09 -5.46 12.22
CA VAL A 18 5.05 -6.25 11.46
C VAL A 18 5.87 -5.37 10.52
N GLU A 19 5.25 -4.42 9.82
CA GLU A 19 5.88 -3.52 8.85
C GLU A 19 6.86 -2.52 9.48
N PHE A 20 6.67 -2.14 10.75
CA PHE A 20 7.53 -1.18 11.45
C PHE A 20 8.56 -1.83 12.40
N ALA A 21 8.46 -3.14 12.66
CA ALA A 21 9.36 -3.80 13.59
C ALA A 21 10.81 -3.82 13.07
N ASN A 22 11.78 -3.38 13.88
CA ASN A 22 13.19 -3.62 13.59
C ASN A 22 13.58 -5.09 13.78
N VAL A 23 12.92 -5.77 14.71
CA VAL A 23 13.16 -7.18 15.05
C VAL A 23 11.83 -7.91 15.18
N ILE A 24 11.68 -9.01 14.45
CA ILE A 24 10.50 -9.87 14.48
C ILE A 24 10.90 -11.20 15.11
N VAL A 25 10.23 -11.60 16.18
CA VAL A 25 10.49 -12.87 16.87
C VAL A 25 9.45 -13.91 16.47
N LEU A 26 9.87 -14.94 15.73
CA LEU A 26 9.05 -16.10 15.40
C LEU A 26 9.12 -17.13 16.52
N ASN A 27 8.24 -16.94 17.51
CA ASN A 27 8.14 -17.86 18.62
C ASN A 27 7.33 -19.11 18.26
N LYS A 28 7.59 -20.23 18.95
CA LYS A 28 6.99 -21.55 18.72
C LYS A 28 7.37 -22.15 17.37
N ALA A 29 8.57 -21.84 16.88
CA ALA A 29 9.09 -22.40 15.63
C ALA A 29 9.16 -23.94 15.66
N ASP A 30 9.23 -24.54 16.85
CA ASP A 30 9.21 -25.98 17.10
C ASP A 30 7.85 -26.65 16.85
N LEU A 31 6.75 -25.88 16.79
CA LEU A 31 5.40 -26.41 16.59
C LEU A 31 4.93 -26.40 15.13
N VAL A 32 5.78 -25.91 14.22
CA VAL A 32 5.47 -25.81 12.79
C VAL A 32 6.49 -26.59 11.97
N SER A 33 6.09 -27.03 10.78
CA SER A 33 7.02 -27.67 9.86
C SER A 33 8.04 -26.65 9.35
N ALA A 34 9.21 -27.12 8.93
CA ALA A 34 10.22 -26.29 8.27
C ALA A 34 9.65 -25.55 7.05
N HIS A 35 8.71 -26.18 6.33
CA HIS A 35 8.02 -25.58 5.20
C HIS A 35 7.16 -24.38 5.61
N HIS A 36 6.25 -24.53 6.58
CA HIS A 36 5.40 -23.41 7.04
C HIS A 36 6.23 -22.29 7.68
N LEU A 37 7.35 -22.63 8.33
CA LEU A 37 8.27 -21.63 8.86
C LEU A 37 8.97 -20.85 7.73
N GLY A 38 9.40 -21.54 6.68
CA GLY A 38 9.97 -20.93 5.47
C GLY A 38 8.96 -20.00 4.78
N GLU A 39 7.73 -20.46 4.59
CA GLU A 39 6.62 -19.68 4.03
C GLU A 39 6.35 -18.40 4.84
N LEU A 40 6.25 -18.51 6.17
CA LEU A 40 6.08 -17.35 7.04
C LEU A 40 7.24 -16.36 6.91
N ARG A 41 8.49 -16.86 6.85
CA ARG A 41 9.67 -16.01 6.65
C ARG A 41 9.64 -15.30 5.30
N ALA A 42 9.19 -15.97 4.25
CA ALA A 42 9.02 -15.37 2.93
C ALA A 42 8.00 -14.21 2.99
N ILE A 43 6.83 -14.42 3.58
CA ILE A 43 5.81 -13.37 3.76
C ILE A 43 6.39 -12.18 4.54
N LEU A 44 7.07 -12.43 5.66
CA LEU A 44 7.63 -11.38 6.50
C LEU A 44 8.72 -10.57 5.79
N SER A 45 9.55 -11.22 4.97
CA SER A 45 10.57 -10.51 4.18
C SER A 45 9.97 -9.56 3.16
N LYS A 46 8.77 -9.84 2.64
CA LYS A 46 8.04 -8.94 1.73
C LYS A 46 7.32 -7.81 2.48
N LEU A 47 6.74 -8.10 3.64
CA LEU A 47 6.08 -7.07 4.45
C LEU A 47 7.10 -6.11 5.09
N ASN A 48 8.25 -6.61 5.52
CA ASN A 48 9.30 -5.82 6.15
C ASN A 48 10.70 -6.35 5.79
N PRO A 49 11.26 -5.92 4.66
CA PRO A 49 12.59 -6.34 4.20
C PRO A 49 13.72 -5.98 5.16
N ALA A 50 13.56 -4.91 5.95
CA ALA A 50 14.58 -4.40 6.86
C ALA A 50 14.57 -5.09 8.23
N ALA A 51 13.51 -5.83 8.57
CA ALA A 51 13.39 -6.48 9.87
C ALA A 51 14.39 -7.62 10.03
N ARG A 52 15.03 -7.65 11.19
CA ARG A 52 15.75 -8.84 11.64
C ARG A 52 14.76 -9.89 12.13
N VAL A 53 14.60 -10.98 11.40
CA VAL A 53 13.76 -12.10 11.83
C VAL A 53 14.57 -13.09 12.67
N VAL A 54 14.10 -13.41 13.88
CA VAL A 54 14.74 -14.38 14.78
C VAL A 54 13.74 -15.45 15.23
N GLU A 55 14.14 -16.71 15.14
CA GLU A 55 13.33 -17.83 15.61
C GLU A 55 13.52 -18.05 17.12
N ALA A 56 12.45 -18.46 17.80
CA ALA A 56 12.44 -18.71 19.22
C ALA A 56 11.49 -19.87 19.59
N THR A 57 11.79 -20.52 20.69
CA THR A 57 10.95 -21.58 21.29
C THR A 57 10.75 -21.24 22.75
N PHE A 58 9.48 -21.21 23.21
CA PHE A 58 9.09 -20.69 24.53
C PHE A 58 9.63 -19.28 24.84
N GLY A 59 9.73 -18.42 23.82
CA GLY A 59 10.23 -17.04 23.94
C GLY A 59 11.74 -16.93 24.18
N LYS A 60 12.48 -18.05 24.08
CA LYS A 60 13.93 -18.06 24.28
C LYS A 60 14.63 -17.61 23.01
N THR A 61 15.24 -16.42 23.07
CA THR A 61 16.17 -15.89 22.07
C THR A 61 17.26 -15.07 22.78
N PRO A 62 18.50 -15.01 22.29
CA PRO A 62 19.54 -14.20 22.91
C PRO A 62 19.14 -12.73 23.03
N LEU A 63 19.24 -12.15 24.23
CA LEU A 63 18.84 -10.75 24.48
C LEU A 63 19.56 -9.73 23.58
N ARG A 64 20.80 -10.02 23.17
CA ARG A 64 21.56 -9.19 22.21
C ARG A 64 20.87 -9.02 20.85
N ASN A 65 19.92 -9.91 20.51
CA ASN A 65 19.14 -9.80 19.29
C ASN A 65 17.98 -8.81 19.43
N LEU A 66 17.57 -8.48 20.66
CA LEU A 66 16.41 -7.64 20.97
C LEU A 66 16.80 -6.28 21.56
N LEU A 67 17.81 -6.26 22.42
CA LEU A 67 18.23 -5.08 23.18
C LEU A 67 19.50 -4.48 22.57
N ASN A 68 19.60 -3.15 22.60
CA ASN A 68 20.77 -2.38 22.16
C ASN A 68 21.23 -2.75 20.74
N THR A 69 20.28 -3.05 19.84
CA THR A 69 20.59 -3.53 18.49
C THR A 69 21.13 -2.44 17.57
N GLY A 70 20.89 -1.16 17.90
CA GLY A 70 21.26 -0.01 17.07
C GLY A 70 20.51 0.05 15.73
N LEU A 71 19.42 -0.71 15.58
CA LEU A 71 18.67 -0.83 14.33
C LEU A 71 17.65 0.29 14.11
N PHE A 72 17.39 1.12 15.12
CA PHE A 72 16.46 2.22 15.00
C PHE A 72 17.12 3.43 14.34
N ASN A 73 16.47 3.96 13.30
CA ASN A 73 16.85 5.19 12.64
C ASN A 73 15.59 6.03 12.46
N PHE A 74 15.61 7.27 12.97
CA PHE A 74 14.46 8.15 13.03
C PHE A 74 14.02 8.62 11.63
N GLU A 75 14.96 9.02 10.78
CA GLU A 75 14.68 9.44 9.40
C GLU A 75 14.06 8.31 8.58
N GLU A 76 14.56 7.09 8.80
CA GLU A 76 14.04 5.89 8.14
C GLU A 76 12.70 5.42 8.73
N ALA A 77 12.38 5.75 9.98
CA ALA A 77 11.10 5.40 10.60
C ALA A 77 9.95 6.32 10.16
N GLU A 78 10.26 7.61 9.91
CA GLU A 78 9.30 8.57 9.35
C GLU A 78 8.93 8.25 7.89
N GLN A 79 9.88 7.70 7.13
CA GLN A 79 9.65 7.25 5.76
C GLN A 79 9.28 5.77 5.74
N SER A 80 7.98 5.44 5.71
CA SER A 80 7.48 4.06 5.76
C SER A 80 8.16 3.11 4.74
N ARG A 81 9.18 2.35 5.18
CA ARG A 81 10.25 1.79 4.33
C ARG A 81 9.84 0.64 3.42
N GLY A 82 9.03 -0.30 3.91
CA GLY A 82 8.81 -1.56 3.18
C GLY A 82 8.12 -1.39 1.83
N TRP A 83 7.01 -0.65 1.79
CA TRP A 83 6.23 -0.48 0.57
C TRP A 83 6.84 0.54 -0.41
N GLN A 84 7.52 1.58 0.07
CA GLN A 84 8.17 2.56 -0.80
C GLN A 84 9.34 1.94 -1.57
N GLU A 85 10.09 1.04 -0.91
CA GLU A 85 11.11 0.24 -1.58
C GLU A 85 10.50 -0.69 -2.65
N GLU A 86 9.38 -1.36 -2.35
CA GLU A 86 8.68 -2.19 -3.34
C GLU A 86 8.11 -1.36 -4.51
N LEU A 87 7.62 -0.15 -4.24
CA LEU A 87 7.22 0.79 -5.30
C LEU A 87 8.42 1.17 -6.17
N ALA A 88 9.56 1.51 -5.57
CA ALA A 88 10.74 1.94 -6.32
C ALA A 88 11.32 0.85 -7.23
N LYS A 89 11.12 -0.43 -6.91
CA LYS A 89 11.76 -1.56 -7.61
C LYS A 89 11.01 -2.03 -8.88
N GLY A 90 9.80 -1.54 -9.13
CA GLY A 90 9.12 -1.59 -10.45
C GLY A 90 8.63 -2.97 -10.94
N HIS A 91 9.44 -4.02 -10.82
CA HIS A 91 9.11 -5.41 -11.13
C HIS A 91 10.05 -6.35 -10.35
N HIS A 92 9.48 -7.25 -9.55
CA HIS A 92 10.21 -8.40 -9.01
C HIS A 92 9.91 -9.64 -9.84
N THR A 93 10.95 -10.39 -10.20
CA THR A 93 10.88 -11.85 -10.21
C THR A 93 10.73 -12.31 -8.76
N PRO A 94 9.83 -13.25 -8.42
CA PRO A 94 9.62 -13.67 -7.04
C PRO A 94 10.94 -14.20 -6.45
N GLU A 95 11.49 -13.56 -5.42
CA GLU A 95 12.70 -14.09 -4.76
C GLU A 95 12.43 -15.45 -4.08
N THR A 96 11.16 -15.81 -3.89
CA THR A 96 10.72 -17.11 -3.38
C THR A 96 9.61 -17.70 -4.25
N GLU A 97 9.93 -18.11 -5.49
CA GLU A 97 9.04 -18.99 -6.28
C GLU A 97 8.61 -20.24 -5.48
N GLU A 98 9.49 -20.69 -4.56
CA GLU A 98 9.27 -21.85 -3.69
C GLU A 98 7.96 -21.77 -2.88
N TYR A 99 7.53 -20.57 -2.46
CA TYR A 99 6.36 -20.38 -1.60
C TYR A 99 5.23 -19.57 -2.27
N GLY A 100 5.37 -19.23 -3.55
CA GLY A 100 4.37 -18.43 -4.28
C GLY A 100 4.23 -16.98 -3.82
N ILE A 101 5.10 -16.48 -2.94
CA ILE A 101 4.99 -15.13 -2.39
C ILE A 101 5.57 -14.11 -3.37
N GLY A 102 4.71 -13.20 -3.82
CA GLY A 102 5.04 -12.16 -4.79
C GLY A 102 4.51 -10.78 -4.42
N SER A 103 5.05 -9.77 -5.10
CA SER A 103 4.58 -8.40 -5.03
C SER A 103 4.48 -7.80 -6.44
N PHE A 104 3.51 -6.92 -6.65
CA PHE A 104 3.42 -6.14 -7.88
C PHE A 104 2.83 -4.76 -7.63
N VAL A 105 3.11 -3.83 -8.55
CA VAL A 105 2.62 -2.45 -8.47
C VAL A 105 1.67 -2.16 -9.63
N PHE A 106 0.47 -1.69 -9.32
CA PHE A 106 -0.46 -1.11 -10.27
C PHE A 106 -0.25 0.40 -10.35
N ARG A 107 -0.01 0.92 -11.56
CA ARG A 107 0.10 2.36 -11.83
C ARG A 107 -0.78 2.74 -13.01
N ASP A 108 -1.60 3.75 -12.83
CA ASP A 108 -2.37 4.36 -13.91
C ASP A 108 -2.71 5.81 -13.56
N SER A 109 -2.58 6.72 -14.52
CA SER A 109 -2.90 8.14 -14.30
C SER A 109 -4.40 8.39 -14.28
N ARG A 110 -5.24 7.56 -14.92
CA ARG A 110 -6.69 7.78 -15.03
C ARG A 110 -7.37 7.68 -13.66
N PRO A 111 -8.43 8.44 -13.38
CA PRO A 111 -9.16 8.27 -12.13
C PRO A 111 -9.91 6.93 -12.10
N PHE A 112 -10.10 6.38 -10.90
CA PHE A 112 -11.07 5.31 -10.70
C PHE A 112 -12.50 5.85 -10.80
N HIS A 113 -13.39 5.05 -11.40
CA HIS A 113 -14.82 5.30 -11.33
C HIS A 113 -15.31 4.94 -9.91
N PRO A 114 -15.91 5.86 -9.13
CA PRO A 114 -16.14 5.65 -7.70
C PRO A 114 -17.00 4.42 -7.38
N GLN A 115 -18.15 4.28 -8.06
CA GLN A 115 -19.04 3.13 -7.87
C GLN A 115 -18.40 1.81 -8.33
N ARG A 116 -17.86 1.77 -9.57
CA ARG A 116 -17.26 0.56 -10.13
C ARG A 116 -16.11 0.02 -9.27
N PHE A 117 -15.25 0.91 -8.77
CA PHE A 117 -14.14 0.47 -7.92
C PHE A 117 -14.65 -0.02 -6.56
N TRP A 118 -15.66 0.63 -5.98
CA TRP A 118 -16.32 0.17 -4.76
C TRP A 118 -16.93 -1.23 -4.91
N ASP A 119 -17.66 -1.47 -6.01
CA ASP A 119 -18.31 -2.75 -6.28
C ASP A 119 -17.27 -3.86 -6.49
N TYR A 120 -16.19 -3.58 -7.21
CA TYR A 120 -15.08 -4.53 -7.39
C TYR A 120 -14.49 -4.98 -6.05
N ILE A 121 -14.26 -4.04 -5.13
CA ILE A 121 -13.73 -4.33 -3.80
C ILE A 121 -14.69 -5.18 -2.97
N ALA A 122 -15.99 -4.88 -3.05
CA ALA A 122 -17.00 -5.58 -2.27
C ALA A 122 -17.19 -7.03 -2.76
N ASP A 123 -17.19 -7.24 -4.08
CA ASP A 123 -17.68 -8.49 -4.67
C ASP A 123 -16.58 -9.37 -5.26
N ASN A 124 -15.46 -8.81 -5.71
CA ASN A 124 -14.49 -9.50 -6.57
C ASN A 124 -13.03 -9.36 -6.11
N TRP A 125 -12.79 -8.85 -4.89
CA TRP A 125 -11.42 -8.68 -4.40
C TRP A 125 -10.71 -10.04 -4.24
N ALA A 126 -9.48 -10.13 -4.75
CA ALA A 126 -8.68 -11.36 -4.71
C ALA A 126 -8.26 -11.70 -3.27
N GLY A 127 -8.69 -12.86 -2.77
CA GLY A 127 -8.37 -13.34 -1.42
C GLY A 127 -6.91 -13.74 -1.23
N GLU A 128 -6.18 -13.93 -2.33
CA GLU A 128 -4.74 -14.18 -2.39
C GLU A 128 -3.90 -12.97 -1.95
N ILE A 129 -4.49 -11.76 -1.97
CA ILE A 129 -3.84 -10.52 -1.54
C ILE A 129 -3.80 -10.46 -0.01
N ILE A 130 -2.60 -10.59 0.54
CA ILE A 130 -2.34 -10.50 1.98
C ILE A 130 -2.31 -9.03 2.40
N ARG A 131 -1.63 -8.18 1.62
CA ARG A 131 -1.47 -6.75 1.88
C ARG A 131 -1.57 -5.96 0.59
N SER A 132 -2.19 -4.79 0.66
CA SER A 132 -2.04 -3.76 -0.37
C SER A 132 -2.01 -2.36 0.22
N LYS A 133 -1.19 -1.47 -0.32
CA LYS A 133 -1.07 -0.07 0.12
C LYS A 133 -0.91 0.85 -1.07
N GLY A 134 -1.20 2.13 -0.90
CA GLY A 134 -0.73 3.14 -1.82
C GLY A 134 -1.66 4.32 -1.93
N LEU A 135 -1.49 5.10 -3.00
CA LEU A 135 -2.32 6.26 -3.29
C LEU A 135 -3.24 5.95 -4.47
N PHE A 136 -4.46 6.45 -4.40
CA PHE A 136 -5.40 6.43 -5.52
C PHE A 136 -6.23 7.70 -5.53
N TRP A 137 -6.94 7.92 -6.63
CA TRP A 137 -7.85 9.05 -6.76
C TRP A 137 -9.12 8.67 -7.52
N LEU A 138 -10.20 9.36 -7.17
CA LEU A 138 -11.54 9.13 -7.68
C LEU A 138 -11.96 10.28 -8.59
N ALA A 139 -12.71 9.98 -9.65
CA ALA A 139 -13.26 11.02 -10.53
C ALA A 139 -14.23 11.98 -9.80
N SER A 140 -14.92 11.50 -8.76
CA SER A 140 -15.78 12.31 -7.89
C SER A 140 -15.01 13.26 -6.97
N ARG A 141 -13.74 12.96 -6.69
CA ARG A 141 -12.89 13.68 -5.72
C ARG A 141 -11.55 14.05 -6.35
N PRO A 142 -11.52 14.83 -7.45
CA PRO A 142 -10.29 15.15 -8.14
C PRO A 142 -9.34 16.03 -7.31
N ALA A 143 -9.84 16.67 -6.25
CA ALA A 143 -9.02 17.44 -5.33
C ALA A 143 -8.14 16.55 -4.44
N ASP A 144 -8.66 15.38 -4.08
CA ASP A 144 -8.17 14.60 -2.94
C ASP A 144 -7.26 13.46 -3.39
N ALA A 145 -6.11 13.35 -2.75
CA ALA A 145 -5.29 12.16 -2.77
C ALA A 145 -5.80 11.22 -1.67
N LEU A 146 -6.10 9.97 -2.00
CA LEU A 146 -6.64 9.01 -1.04
C LEU A 146 -5.61 7.93 -0.75
N ASN A 147 -5.37 7.69 0.54
CA ASN A 147 -4.53 6.60 1.01
C ASN A 147 -5.34 5.31 1.06
N TRP A 148 -4.76 4.23 0.54
CA TRP A 148 -5.29 2.88 0.53
C TRP A 148 -4.52 2.00 1.52
N SER A 149 -5.25 1.27 2.37
CA SER A 149 -4.65 0.29 3.29
C SER A 149 -5.51 -0.99 3.41
N GLN A 150 -5.11 -1.97 2.59
CA GLN A 150 -5.42 -3.41 2.51
C GLN A 150 -4.71 -4.35 3.49
N ALA A 151 -5.33 -5.00 4.49
CA ALA A 151 -4.72 -6.17 5.16
C ALA A 151 -5.73 -7.30 5.39
N GLY A 152 -5.47 -8.48 4.80
CA GLY A 152 -6.41 -9.61 4.81
C GLY A 152 -7.81 -9.19 4.34
N GLY A 153 -8.86 -9.54 5.08
CA GLY A 153 -10.23 -9.10 4.76
C GLY A 153 -10.55 -7.64 5.13
N SER A 154 -9.61 -6.88 5.69
CA SER A 154 -9.84 -5.53 6.19
C SER A 154 -9.31 -4.47 5.25
N LEU A 155 -10.14 -3.47 4.96
CA LEU A 155 -9.81 -2.36 4.09
C LEU A 155 -10.07 -1.02 4.76
N ARG A 156 -9.18 -0.07 4.52
CA ARG A 156 -9.31 1.30 5.00
C ARG A 156 -8.89 2.28 3.93
N THR A 157 -9.61 3.40 3.89
CA THR A 157 -9.24 4.58 3.11
C THR A 157 -9.22 5.82 3.96
N GLU A 158 -8.28 6.71 3.67
CA GLU A 158 -8.11 7.99 4.38
C GLU A 158 -7.72 9.09 3.41
N SER A 159 -7.89 10.34 3.82
CA SER A 159 -7.27 11.46 3.11
C SER A 159 -5.76 11.42 3.26
N ALA A 160 -5.05 11.51 2.13
CA ALA A 160 -3.60 11.71 2.07
C ALA A 160 -3.24 13.19 1.81
N GLY A 161 -4.22 14.08 1.80
CA GLY A 161 -4.09 15.49 1.41
C GLY A 161 -4.65 15.78 0.03
N ALA A 162 -4.21 16.88 -0.57
CA ALA A 162 -4.66 17.33 -1.88
C ALA A 162 -3.57 17.15 -2.94
N TRP A 163 -3.98 16.89 -4.18
CA TRP A 163 -3.07 16.92 -5.33
C TRP A 163 -2.61 18.36 -5.59
N TRP A 164 -1.36 18.54 -6.02
CA TRP A 164 -0.81 19.84 -6.41
C TRP A 164 -1.60 20.48 -7.54
N ALA A 165 -2.13 19.67 -8.45
CA ALA A 165 -3.05 20.08 -9.50
C ALA A 165 -4.36 20.71 -9.01
N SER A 166 -4.64 20.64 -7.72
CA SER A 166 -5.84 21.18 -7.08
C SER A 166 -5.52 22.35 -6.15
N ILE A 167 -4.24 22.71 -6.02
CA ILE A 167 -3.75 23.82 -5.22
C ILE A 167 -3.56 25.03 -6.14
N GLU A 168 -3.99 26.22 -5.70
CA GLU A 168 -3.72 27.45 -6.45
C GLU A 168 -2.25 27.85 -6.29
N ARG A 169 -1.56 28.10 -7.42
CA ARG A 169 -0.14 28.47 -7.47
C ARG A 169 0.77 27.54 -6.65
N PRO A 170 0.78 26.22 -6.94
CA PRO A 170 1.56 25.25 -6.17
C PRO A 170 3.06 25.57 -6.20
N GLU A 171 3.56 26.24 -7.24
CA GLU A 171 4.94 26.68 -7.37
C GLU A 171 5.43 27.63 -6.27
N LEU A 172 4.52 28.30 -5.56
CA LEU A 172 4.85 29.17 -4.43
C LEU A 172 4.97 28.39 -3.11
N HIS A 173 4.52 27.14 -3.05
CA HIS A 173 4.55 26.33 -1.85
C HIS A 173 5.96 25.74 -1.61
N PRO A 174 6.57 25.92 -0.42
CA PRO A 174 7.92 25.42 -0.14
C PRO A 174 8.10 23.92 -0.42
N ALA A 175 7.15 23.09 0.03
CA ALA A 175 7.20 21.65 -0.23
C ALA A 175 7.13 21.28 -1.72
N PHE A 176 6.45 22.08 -2.55
CA PHE A 176 6.46 21.87 -4.01
C PHE A 176 7.82 22.23 -4.60
N GLN A 177 8.45 23.31 -4.14
CA GLN A 177 9.77 23.72 -4.62
C GLN A 177 10.85 22.69 -4.26
N GLU A 178 10.82 22.19 -3.02
CA GLU A 178 11.72 21.14 -2.53
C GLU A 178 11.57 19.84 -3.31
N ASN A 179 10.33 19.46 -3.67
CA ASN A 179 10.03 18.19 -4.35
C ASN A 179 9.78 18.34 -5.85
N ARG A 180 10.08 19.50 -6.43
CA ARG A 180 9.68 19.88 -7.80
C ARG A 180 10.15 18.87 -8.85
N ALA A 181 11.40 18.43 -8.75
CA ALA A 181 11.98 17.49 -9.70
C ALA A 181 11.23 16.14 -9.68
N THR A 182 10.92 15.63 -8.48
CA THR A 182 10.19 14.36 -8.28
C THR A 182 8.74 14.46 -8.76
N ILE A 183 8.04 15.56 -8.46
CA ILE A 183 6.66 15.80 -8.90
C ILE A 183 6.61 15.85 -10.43
N LEU A 184 7.50 16.63 -11.05
CA LEU A 184 7.52 16.78 -12.50
C LEU A 184 7.97 15.52 -13.24
N ALA A 185 8.78 14.66 -12.62
CA ALA A 185 9.20 13.40 -13.20
C ALA A 185 8.04 12.42 -13.44
N ARG A 186 6.94 12.57 -12.70
CA ARG A 186 5.73 11.73 -12.80
C ARG A 186 4.52 12.47 -13.37
N TRP A 187 4.74 13.67 -13.92
CA TRP A 187 3.66 14.54 -14.37
C TRP A 187 2.97 14.00 -15.62
N ASP A 188 1.66 13.83 -15.53
CA ASP A 188 0.81 13.46 -16.65
C ASP A 188 0.31 14.72 -17.38
N GLN A 189 0.28 14.70 -18.71
CA GLN A 189 -0.16 15.88 -19.49
C GLN A 189 -1.64 16.19 -19.29
N ARG A 190 -2.46 15.18 -19.01
CA ARG A 190 -3.91 15.30 -18.86
C ARG A 190 -4.32 15.38 -17.40
N PHE A 191 -3.67 14.62 -16.53
CA PHE A 191 -4.06 14.46 -15.13
C PHE A 191 -3.12 15.13 -14.14
N GLN A 192 -2.00 15.68 -14.61
CA GLN A 192 -1.00 16.41 -13.83
C GLN A 192 -0.30 15.50 -12.82
N ASP A 193 -0.23 15.85 -11.54
CA ASP A 193 0.40 15.00 -10.52
C ASP A 193 -0.51 13.87 -10.00
N ARG A 194 -1.77 13.82 -10.43
CA ARG A 194 -2.73 12.78 -10.02
C ARG A 194 -2.33 11.43 -10.61
N GLN A 195 -2.19 10.45 -9.75
CA GLN A 195 -1.82 9.09 -10.14
C GLN A 195 -2.35 8.06 -9.15
N ASN A 196 -2.77 6.91 -9.67
CA ASN A 196 -2.94 5.73 -8.83
C ASN A 196 -1.61 4.97 -8.80
N GLU A 197 -1.18 4.62 -7.60
CA GLU A 197 0.01 3.82 -7.34
C GLU A 197 -0.28 2.92 -6.15
N LEU A 198 -0.63 1.66 -6.45
CA LEU A 198 -0.99 0.66 -5.45
C LEU A 198 -0.02 -0.52 -5.53
N VAL A 199 0.58 -0.87 -4.40
CA VAL A 199 1.37 -2.10 -4.23
C VAL A 199 0.50 -3.21 -3.67
N PHE A 200 0.69 -4.42 -4.18
CA PHE A 200 0.02 -5.64 -3.75
C PHE A 200 1.08 -6.66 -3.35
N ILE A 201 0.86 -7.33 -2.24
CA ILE A 201 1.68 -8.43 -1.73
C ILE A 201 0.74 -9.58 -1.41
N GLY A 202 1.05 -10.77 -1.90
CA GLY A 202 0.23 -11.94 -1.65
C GLY A 202 0.91 -13.23 -2.08
N GLN A 203 0.18 -14.33 -1.89
CA GLN A 203 0.61 -15.67 -2.25
C GLN A 203 -0.17 -16.13 -3.49
N ASP A 204 0.53 -16.53 -4.54
CA ASP A 204 -0.05 -17.01 -5.79
C ASP A 204 -1.09 -16.05 -6.41
N VAL A 205 -0.85 -14.74 -6.23
CA VAL A 205 -1.79 -13.72 -6.70
C VAL A 205 -1.89 -13.78 -8.23
N PRO A 206 -3.09 -13.89 -8.81
CA PRO A 206 -3.27 -13.88 -10.26
C PRO A 206 -3.10 -12.46 -10.82
N GLU A 207 -1.86 -11.96 -10.87
CA GLU A 207 -1.50 -10.58 -11.19
C GLU A 207 -2.19 -10.07 -12.46
N THR A 208 -2.17 -10.85 -13.56
CA THR A 208 -2.81 -10.45 -14.81
C THR A 208 -4.31 -10.20 -14.66
N ARG A 209 -5.00 -11.03 -13.87
CA ARG A 209 -6.43 -10.87 -13.60
C ARG A 209 -6.68 -9.60 -12.78
N VAL A 210 -5.97 -9.46 -11.66
CA VAL A 210 -6.15 -8.32 -10.74
C VAL A 210 -5.83 -6.99 -11.43
N ARG A 211 -4.77 -6.94 -12.25
CA ARG A 211 -4.46 -5.75 -13.05
C ARG A 211 -5.58 -5.41 -14.03
N GLN A 212 -6.15 -6.41 -14.70
CA GLN A 212 -7.24 -6.19 -15.64
C GLN A 212 -8.49 -5.69 -14.90
N GLU A 213 -8.87 -6.31 -13.79
CA GLU A 213 -10.02 -5.91 -12.97
C GLU A 213 -9.88 -4.47 -12.44
N LEU A 214 -8.68 -4.11 -11.94
CA LEU A 214 -8.37 -2.71 -11.57
C LEU A 214 -8.43 -1.77 -12.78
N THR A 215 -7.93 -2.19 -13.95
CA THR A 215 -8.00 -1.39 -15.18
C THR A 215 -9.44 -1.16 -15.60
N ASP A 216 -10.30 -2.17 -15.47
CA ASP A 216 -11.72 -2.10 -15.78
C ASP A 216 -12.46 -1.16 -14.81
N CYS A 217 -11.94 -0.97 -13.60
CA CYS A 217 -12.44 -0.01 -12.62
C CYS A 217 -12.13 1.47 -12.96
N LEU A 218 -11.20 1.73 -13.89
CA LEU A 218 -10.84 3.09 -14.27
C LEU A 218 -11.92 3.74 -15.14
N CYS A 219 -11.99 5.08 -15.09
CA CYS A 219 -12.88 5.82 -15.96
C CYS A 219 -12.52 5.64 -17.44
N THR A 220 -13.55 5.42 -18.25
CA THR A 220 -13.49 5.43 -19.71
C THR A 220 -13.29 6.84 -20.25
N GLU A 221 -12.93 6.99 -21.52
CA GLU A 221 -12.78 8.31 -22.16
C GLU A 221 -14.05 9.16 -22.09
N ALA A 222 -15.23 8.54 -22.23
CA ALA A 222 -16.50 9.25 -22.13
C ALA A 222 -16.75 9.78 -20.71
N GLU A 223 -16.43 8.98 -19.69
CA GLU A 223 -16.55 9.35 -18.28
C GLU A 223 -15.53 10.43 -17.88
N ILE A 224 -14.29 10.34 -18.37
CA ILE A 224 -13.29 11.38 -18.17
C ILE A 224 -13.73 12.69 -18.83
N ALA A 225 -14.27 12.64 -20.05
CA ALA A 225 -14.80 13.83 -20.72
C ALA A 225 -16.01 14.41 -19.97
N HIS A 226 -16.86 13.58 -19.36
CA HIS A 226 -17.96 14.02 -18.50
C HIS A 226 -17.44 14.75 -17.26
N TRP A 227 -16.49 14.14 -16.55
CA TRP A 227 -15.81 14.76 -15.41
C TRP A 227 -15.19 16.12 -15.77
N GLN A 228 -14.45 16.21 -16.88
CA GLN A 228 -13.80 17.44 -17.35
C GLN A 228 -14.79 18.58 -17.66
N ARG A 229 -16.07 18.26 -17.94
CA ARG A 229 -17.14 19.24 -18.12
C ARG A 229 -17.88 19.59 -16.83
N GLY A 230 -17.40 19.13 -15.67
CA GLY A 230 -18.02 19.35 -14.37
C GLY A 230 -19.13 18.34 -14.03
N GLY A 231 -19.17 17.20 -14.72
CA GLY A 231 -20.11 16.12 -14.43
C GLY A 231 -19.85 15.46 -13.07
N SER A 232 -20.92 15.10 -12.37
CA SER A 232 -20.85 14.40 -11.08
C SER A 232 -20.92 12.87 -11.24
N PHE A 233 -20.44 12.17 -10.22
CA PHE A 233 -20.51 10.72 -10.07
C PHE A 233 -21.16 10.38 -8.75
N GLN A 234 -21.91 9.27 -8.70
CA GLN A 234 -22.29 8.67 -7.44
C GLN A 234 -21.04 8.13 -6.74
N ASP A 235 -20.88 8.48 -5.48
CA ASP A 235 -19.69 8.19 -4.69
C ASP A 235 -20.07 7.47 -3.39
N PRO A 236 -19.91 6.14 -3.32
CA PRO A 236 -20.21 5.36 -2.12
C PRO A 236 -19.08 5.37 -1.08
N TRP A 237 -17.94 6.03 -1.34
CA TRP A 237 -16.77 5.97 -0.46
C TRP A 237 -16.99 6.80 0.81
N PRO A 238 -16.35 6.43 1.95
CA PRO A 238 -16.46 7.20 3.19
C PRO A 238 -16.07 8.67 3.01
N GLN A 239 -16.69 9.56 3.78
CA GLN A 239 -16.29 10.98 3.88
C GLN A 239 -15.39 11.15 5.11
N PHE A 240 -14.43 12.07 5.02
CA PHE A 240 -13.43 12.35 6.07
C PHE A 240 -13.42 13.84 6.38
#